data_AF-A0A354IES0-F1
#
_entry.id   AF-A0A354IES0-F1
#
_cell.length_a   1.000
_cell.length_b   1.000
_cell.length_c   1.000
_cell.angle_alpha   90.00
_cell.angle_beta   90.00
_cell.angle_gamma   90.00
#
_symmetry.space_group_name_H-M   'P 1'
#
loop_
_entity.id
_entity.type
_entity.pdbx_description
1 polymer ?
#
loop_
_entity_poly.entity_id
_entity_poly.type
_entity_poly.pdbx_seq_one_letter_code
_entity_poly.pdbx_strand_id
1 'polypeptide(L)' 'AGIIAAQNANIIMFQHDRVNADLELDEAIVHVVCEVGGTEQGKALLHAIESSGYQVTLGDNA' A
#
# COMPACT_ATOMS: atom_id res chain seq x y z
N ALA A 1 -15.17 -4.46 4.50
CA ALA A 1 -13.81 -5.00 4.73
C ALA A 1 -12.80 -4.01 4.17
N GLY A 2 -11.59 -3.91 4.75
CA GLY A 2 -10.54 -3.00 4.23
C GLY A 2 -10.05 -3.45 2.85
N ILE A 3 -9.52 -2.50 2.05
CA ILE A 3 -9.13 -2.71 0.65
C ILE A 3 -8.19 -3.93 0.50
N ILE A 4 -7.16 -4.03 1.35
CA ILE A 4 -6.17 -5.11 1.32
C ILE A 4 -6.82 -6.48 1.62
N ALA A 5 -7.65 -6.56 2.66
CA ALA A 5 -8.33 -7.79 3.05
C ALA A 5 -9.33 -8.27 1.98
N ALA A 6 -9.99 -7.33 1.28
CA ALA A 6 -10.90 -7.67 0.18
C ALA A 6 -10.20 -8.34 -1.01
N GLN A 7 -8.88 -8.14 -1.14
CA GLN A 7 -8.03 -8.75 -2.16
C GLN A 7 -7.34 -10.03 -1.69
N ASN A 8 -7.76 -10.60 -0.55
CA ASN A 8 -7.19 -11.82 0.04
C ASN A 8 -5.66 -11.74 0.28
N ALA A 9 -5.16 -10.54 0.59
CA ALA A 9 -3.75 -10.29 0.89
C ALA A 9 -3.55 -10.10 2.40
N ASN A 10 -2.40 -10.53 2.91
CA ASN A 10 -2.04 -10.40 4.33
C ASN A 10 -1.04 -9.26 4.51
N ILE A 11 -1.25 -8.41 5.52
CA ILE A 11 -0.29 -7.37 5.88
C ILE A 11 0.77 -7.97 6.79
N ILE A 12 2.04 -7.88 6.38
CA ILE A 12 3.20 -8.32 7.17
C ILE A 12 3.77 -7.14 7.97
N MET A 13 3.78 -5.95 7.37
CA MET A 13 4.32 -4.75 7.99
C MET A 13 3.49 -3.53 7.61
N PHE A 14 3.33 -2.62 8.57
CA PHE A 14 2.70 -1.33 8.37
C PHE A 14 3.47 -0.27 9.15
N GLN A 15 4.08 0.67 8.44
CA GLN A 15 4.76 1.82 9.01
C GLN A 15 4.17 3.09 8.41
N HIS A 16 4.15 4.18 9.17
CA HIS A 16 3.71 5.47 8.69
C HIS A 16 4.70 6.57 9.08
N ASP A 17 4.82 7.56 8.22
CA ASP A 17 5.63 8.76 8.42
C ASP A 17 4.77 10.00 8.15
N ARG A 18 4.80 10.94 9.10
CA ARG A 18 4.11 12.24 9.04
C ARG A 18 5.08 13.42 9.24
N VAL A 19 6.38 13.15 9.37
CA VAL A 19 7.41 14.15 9.65
C VAL A 19 8.35 14.36 8.46
N ASN A 20 8.12 13.67 7.35
CA ASN A 20 8.84 13.89 6.10
C ASN A 20 8.63 15.33 5.60
N ALA A 21 9.71 15.98 5.16
CA ALA A 21 9.70 17.38 4.74
C ALA A 21 8.85 17.65 3.48
N ASP A 22 8.58 16.63 2.68
CA ASP A 22 7.79 16.72 1.45
C ASP A 22 6.29 16.44 1.67
N LEU A 23 5.82 16.29 2.92
CA LEU A 23 4.41 16.05 3.25
C LEU A 23 3.68 17.33 3.68
N GLU A 24 2.45 17.50 3.19
CA GLU A 24 1.52 18.48 3.73
C GLU A 24 0.96 18.05 5.10
N LEU A 25 0.40 18.99 5.87
CA LEU A 25 -0.05 18.77 7.25
C LEU A 25 -1.10 17.64 7.40
N ASP A 26 -1.88 17.39 6.36
CA ASP A 26 -2.92 16.37 6.29
C ASP A 26 -2.49 15.08 5.57
N GLU A 27 -1.23 15.00 5.14
CA GLU A 27 -0.68 13.83 4.45
C GLU A 27 0.11 12.90 5.40
N ALA A 28 0.26 11.65 4.97
CA ALA A 28 1.09 10.66 5.61
C ALA A 28 1.62 9.68 4.56
N ILE A 29 2.91 9.36 4.61
CA ILE A 29 3.47 8.24 3.85
C ILE A 29 3.19 6.98 4.63
N VAL A 30 2.70 5.94 3.95
CA VAL A 30 2.46 4.63 4.55
C VAL A 30 3.27 3.59 3.80
N HIS A 31 4.22 2.97 4.49
CA HIS A 31 4.97 1.81 3.98
C HIS A 31 4.27 0.54 4.43
N VAL A 32 3.76 -0.22 3.46
CA VAL A 32 3.05 -1.47 3.70
C VAL A 32 3.78 -2.60 2.98
N VAL A 33 4.03 -3.69 3.69
CA VAL A 33 4.47 -4.95 3.07
C VAL A 33 3.31 -5.92 3.15
N CYS A 34 2.90 -6.45 2.00
CA CYS A 34 1.83 -7.43 1.91
C CYS A 34 2.35 -8.74 1.34
N GLU A 35 1.88 -9.85 1.89
CA GLU A 35 1.97 -11.16 1.27
C GLU A 35 0.79 -11.34 0.30
N VAL A 36 1.10 -11.73 -0.92
CA VAL A 36 0.12 -12.11 -1.94
C VAL A 36 0.46 -13.49 -2.48
N GLY A 37 -0.55 -14.25 -2.88
CA GLY A 37 -0.40 -15.60 -3.45
C GLY A 37 0.20 -15.65 -4.85
N GLY A 38 0.42 -14.50 -5.50
CA GLY A 38 1.12 -14.42 -6.78
C GLY A 38 0.97 -13.08 -7.50
N THR A 39 1.61 -12.97 -8.66
CA THR A 39 1.69 -11.73 -9.46
C THR A 39 0.32 -11.14 -9.81
N GLU A 40 -0.64 -11.97 -10.24
CA GLU A 40 -1.96 -11.49 -10.64
C GLU A 40 -2.75 -10.92 -9.46
N GLN A 41 -2.63 -11.53 -8.28
CA GLN A 41 -3.21 -11.00 -7.06
C GLN A 41 -2.52 -9.70 -6.62
N GLY A 42 -1.20 -9.61 -6.75
CA GLY A 42 -0.45 -8.38 -6.50
C GLY A 42 -0.94 -7.22 -7.38
N LYS A 43 -1.12 -7.45 -8.68
CA LYS A 43 -1.67 -6.44 -9.60
C LYS A 43 -3.09 -6.02 -9.24
N ALA A 44 -3.95 -6.98 -8.89
CA ALA A 44 -5.32 -6.69 -8.47
C ALA A 44 -5.36 -5.84 -7.18
N LEU A 45 -4.45 -6.12 -6.24
CA LEU A 45 -4.29 -5.33 -5.03
C LEU A 45 -3.85 -3.89 -5.34
N LEU A 46 -2.84 -3.70 -6.19
CA LEU A 46 -2.39 -2.37 -6.60
C LEU A 46 -3.53 -1.57 -7.25
N HIS A 47 -4.23 -2.19 -8.20
CA HIS A 47 -5.35 -1.55 -8.88
C HIS A 47 -6.49 -1.15 -7.93
N ALA A 48 -6.81 -1.99 -6.94
CA ALA A 48 -7.84 -1.69 -5.95
C ALA A 48 -7.46 -0.52 -5.03
N ILE A 49 -6.18 -0.41 -4.67
CA ILE A 49 -5.66 0.70 -3.86
C ILE A 49 -5.69 2.01 -4.66
N GLU A 50 -5.19 2.00 -5.90
CA GLU A 50 -5.22 3.16 -6.80
C GLU A 50 -6.65 3.63 -7.08
N SER A 51 -7.56 2.69 -7.36
CA SER A 51 -8.99 2.99 -7.59
C SER A 51 -9.70 3.58 -6.37
N SER A 52 -9.11 3.43 -5.18
CA SER A 52 -9.61 4.02 -3.94
C SER A 52 -9.05 5.42 -3.67
N GLY A 53 -8.27 5.98 -4.60
CA GLY A 53 -7.73 7.34 -4.54
C GLY A 53 -6.34 7.47 -3.93
N TYR A 54 -5.67 6.36 -3.61
CA TYR A 54 -4.30 6.38 -3.10
C TYR A 54 -3.28 6.40 -4.25
N GLN A 55 -2.22 7.17 -4.08
CA GLN A 55 -1.04 7.06 -4.95
C GLN A 55 -0.14 5.95 -4.43
N VAL A 56 0.22 5.00 -5.30
CA VAL A 56 1.02 3.84 -4.95
C VAL A 56 2.34 3.87 -5.71
N THR A 57 3.43 3.71 -4.97
CA THR A 57 4.78 3.52 -5.54
C THR A 57 5.28 2.16 -5.07
N LEU A 58 5.71 1.33 -6.03
CA LEU A 58 6.39 0.08 -5.69
C LEU A 58 7.82 0.42 -5.23
N GLY A 59 8.15 0.04 -4.00
CA GLY A 59 9.53 0.11 -3.52
C GLY A 59 10.38 -0.97 -4.20
N ASP A 60 11.58 -0.61 -4.63
CA ASP A 60 12.57 -1.59 -5.07
C ASP A 60 13.06 -2.37 -3.84
N ASN A 61 12.77 -3.66 -3.78
CA ASN A 61 13.50 -4.58 -2.92
C ASN A 61 14.83 -4.88 -3.61
N ALA A 62 15.80 -3.97 -3.49
CA ALA A 62 17.19 -4.20 -3.83
C ALA A 62 17.88 -5.06 -2.76
#